data_AF-A0A9W8MC43-F1
#
_entry.id   AF-A0A9W8MC43-F1
#
_cell.length_a   1.000
_cell.length_b   1.000
_cell.length_c   1.000
_cell.angle_alpha   90.00
_cell.angle_beta   90.00
_cell.angle_gamma   90.00
#
_symmetry.space_group_name_H-M   'P 1'
#
loop_
_entity.id
_entity.type
_entity.pdbx_description
1 polymer ?
#
loop_
_entity_poly.entity_id
_entity_poly.type
_entity_poly.pdbx_seq_one_letter_code
_entity_poly.pdbx_strand_id
1 'polypeptide(L)'
;MAPFSKPETVLKQAEGLVSVGQTHAALQSLTEMFSSKRFRSTPLTSLEPIMHRFIELCVEMRKGRTAKEGLMQYKNIAQNTSVQSIENVINRFLQLADAKVKEAQEKAAVQSAWGSEQGSHG
;
A
#
# COMPACT_ATOMS: atom_id res chain seq x y z
N MET A 1 -20.11 -16.09 3.68
CA MET A 1 -19.55 -15.15 4.70
C MET A 1 -18.38 -15.86 5.36
N ALA A 2 -17.16 -15.53 4.97
CA ALA A 2 -15.96 -16.17 5.52
C ALA A 2 -15.81 -15.82 7.02
N PRO A 3 -15.32 -16.76 7.85
CA PRO A 3 -15.26 -16.57 9.29
C PRO A 3 -14.33 -15.41 9.67
N PHE A 4 -14.80 -14.67 10.66
CA PHE A 4 -14.14 -13.56 11.33
C PHE A 4 -12.64 -13.81 11.54
N SER A 5 -11.80 -13.06 10.83
CA SER A 5 -10.34 -13.17 10.96
C SER A 5 -9.79 -12.00 11.79
N LYS A 6 -8.90 -12.31 12.74
CA LYS A 6 -8.21 -11.30 13.55
C LYS A 6 -7.40 -10.37 12.62
N PRO A 7 -7.15 -9.10 13.02
CA PRO A 7 -6.36 -8.17 12.21
C PRO A 7 -5.02 -8.76 11.76
N GLU A 8 -4.33 -9.45 12.67
CA GLU A 8 -3.08 -10.17 12.39
C GLU A 8 -3.24 -11.31 11.37
N THR A 9 -4.37 -12.01 11.39
CA THR A 9 -4.65 -13.11 10.46
C THR A 9 -4.81 -12.60 9.04
N VAL A 10 -5.53 -11.49 8.86
CA VAL A 10 -5.71 -10.88 7.53
C VAL A 10 -4.40 -10.29 7.01
N LEU A 11 -3.57 -9.72 7.89
CA LEU A 11 -2.23 -9.27 7.50
C LEU A 11 -1.40 -10.44 6.94
N LYS A 12 -1.32 -11.55 7.69
CA LYS A 12 -0.63 -12.77 7.25
C LYS A 12 -1.21 -13.34 5.95
N GLN A 13 -2.53 -13.31 5.80
CA GLN A 13 -3.20 -13.76 4.59
C GLN A 13 -2.84 -12.87 3.39
N ALA A 14 -2.86 -11.54 3.56
CA ALA A 14 -2.47 -10.60 2.52
C ALA A 14 -1.00 -10.79 2.13
N GLU A 15 -0.09 -11.00 3.09
CA GLU A 15 1.32 -11.31 2.81
C GLU A 15 1.47 -12.62 2.02
N GLY A 16 0.75 -13.67 2.42
CA GLY A 16 0.74 -14.94 1.68
C GLY A 16 0.24 -14.77 0.24
N LEU A 17 -0.82 -14.00 0.04
CA LEU A 17 -1.35 -13.67 -1.30
C LEU A 17 -0.33 -12.91 -2.15
N VAL A 18 0.39 -11.95 -1.57
CA VAL A 18 1.45 -11.24 -2.29
C VAL A 18 2.60 -12.19 -2.65
N SER A 19 2.97 -13.11 -1.75
CA SER A 19 4.03 -14.09 -2.00
C SER A 19 3.73 -15.03 -3.17
N VAL A 20 2.44 -15.28 -3.46
CA VAL A 20 2.01 -16.08 -4.62
C VAL A 20 1.65 -15.23 -5.85
N GLY A 21 1.97 -13.93 -5.83
CA GLY A 21 1.72 -13.00 -6.94
C GLY A 21 0.28 -12.48 -7.04
N GLN A 22 -0.60 -12.80 -6.08
CA GLN A 22 -1.99 -12.34 -6.05
C GLN A 22 -2.15 -11.00 -5.31
N THR A 23 -1.44 -9.97 -5.76
CA THR A 23 -1.45 -8.62 -5.14
C THR A 23 -2.85 -7.98 -5.14
N HIS A 24 -3.65 -8.21 -6.19
CA HIS A 24 -5.03 -7.72 -6.25
C HIS A 24 -5.93 -8.34 -5.17
N ALA A 25 -5.84 -9.67 -4.98
CA ALA A 25 -6.61 -10.36 -3.95
C ALA A 25 -6.16 -9.94 -2.54
N ALA A 26 -4.85 -9.71 -2.35
CA ALA A 26 -4.30 -9.19 -1.11
C ALA A 26 -4.88 -7.81 -0.77
N LEU A 27 -4.87 -6.90 -1.75
CA LEU A 27 -5.42 -5.55 -1.59
C LEU A 27 -6.92 -5.58 -1.30
N GLN A 28 -7.68 -6.45 -1.98
CA GLN A 28 -9.12 -6.59 -1.73
C GLN A 28 -9.39 -7.07 -0.30
N SER A 29 -8.65 -8.07 0.18
CA SER A 29 -8.79 -8.59 1.56
C SER A 29 -8.56 -7.51 2.62
N LEU A 30 -7.54 -6.65 2.42
CA LEU A 30 -7.27 -5.51 3.31
C LEU A 30 -8.38 -4.44 3.23
N THR A 31 -8.89 -4.16 2.04
CA THR A 31 -9.96 -3.17 1.81
C THR A 31 -11.28 -3.59 2.47
N GLU A 32 -11.62 -4.87 2.39
CA GLU A 32 -12.81 -5.43 3.05
C GLU A 32 -12.72 -5.31 4.57
N MET A 33 -11.51 -5.48 5.14
CA MET A 33 -11.31 -5.23 6.57
C MET A 33 -11.60 -3.77 6.94
N PHE A 34 -11.06 -2.81 6.19
CA PHE A 34 -11.23 -1.38 6.51
C PHE A 34 -12.69 -0.94 6.45
N SER A 35 -13.46 -1.54 5.54
CA SER A 35 -14.89 -1.30 5.40
C SER A 35 -15.72 -1.93 6.54
N SER A 36 -15.13 -2.83 7.34
CA SER A 36 -15.82 -3.50 8.43
C SER A 36 -16.00 -2.58 9.65
N LYS A 37 -17.14 -2.72 10.36
CA LYS A 37 -17.40 -1.97 11.61
C LYS A 37 -16.32 -2.18 12.69
N ARG A 38 -15.59 -3.29 12.63
CA ARG A 38 -14.54 -3.67 13.59
C ARG A 38 -13.25 -2.90 13.38
N PHE A 39 -12.99 -2.37 12.18
CA PHE A 39 -11.82 -1.52 11.92
C PHE A 39 -11.73 -0.35 12.90
N ARG A 40 -12.88 0.23 13.29
CA ARG A 40 -12.98 1.29 14.30
C ARG A 40 -12.72 0.84 15.74
N SER A 41 -12.84 -0.45 16.04
CA SER A 41 -12.67 -1.02 17.39
C SER A 41 -11.33 -1.74 17.58
N THR A 42 -10.55 -1.90 16.50
CA THR A 42 -9.23 -2.53 16.56
C THR A 42 -8.20 -1.53 17.11
N PRO A 43 -7.28 -1.96 18.00
CA PRO A 43 -6.21 -1.10 18.50
C PRO A 43 -5.34 -0.54 17.38
N LEU A 44 -4.96 0.74 17.50
CA LEU A 44 -4.16 1.43 16.49
C LEU A 44 -2.82 0.73 16.23
N THR A 45 -2.21 0.15 17.27
CA THR A 45 -0.96 -0.63 17.18
C THR A 45 -1.06 -1.85 16.27
N SER A 46 -2.25 -2.45 16.14
CA SER A 46 -2.49 -3.54 15.20
C SER A 46 -2.87 -3.04 13.81
N LEU A 47 -3.43 -1.83 13.71
CA LEU A 47 -3.85 -1.25 12.43
C LEU A 47 -2.70 -0.61 11.66
N GLU A 48 -1.72 -0.01 12.33
CA GLU A 48 -0.56 0.62 11.72
C GLU A 48 0.19 -0.29 10.73
N PRO A 49 0.61 -1.53 11.08
CA PRO A 49 1.27 -2.42 10.14
C PRO A 49 0.36 -2.86 8.97
N ILE A 50 -0.94 -3.02 9.22
CA ILE A 50 -1.94 -3.34 8.18
C ILE A 50 -2.05 -2.17 7.19
N MET A 51 -2.07 -0.95 7.71
CA MET A 51 -2.13 0.26 6.91
C MET A 51 -0.86 0.45 6.08
N HIS A 52 0.32 0.18 6.66
CA HIS A 52 1.60 0.16 5.93
C HIS A 52 1.58 -0.83 4.77
N ARG A 53 1.07 -2.05 4.99
CA ARG A 53 1.01 -3.04 3.91
C ARG A 53 0.01 -2.64 2.82
N PHE A 54 -1.12 -2.07 3.21
CA PHE A 54 -2.12 -1.57 2.27
C PHE A 54 -1.60 -0.44 1.38
N ILE A 55 -0.91 0.56 1.95
CA ILE A 55 -0.36 1.67 1.16
C ILE A 55 0.73 1.21 0.20
N GLU A 56 1.56 0.24 0.61
CA GLU A 56 2.59 -0.35 -0.24
C GLU A 56 1.97 -1.00 -1.49
N LEU A 57 0.94 -1.82 -1.30
CA LEU A 57 0.20 -2.44 -2.40
C LEU A 57 -0.51 -1.40 -3.28
N CYS A 58 -1.07 -0.35 -2.69
CA CYS A 58 -1.70 0.70 -3.47
C CYS A 58 -0.70 1.46 -4.36
N VAL A 59 0.52 1.75 -3.85
CA VAL A 59 1.56 2.41 -4.64
C VAL A 59 2.07 1.48 -5.74
N GLU A 60 2.32 0.22 -5.42
CA GLU A 60 2.78 -0.79 -6.39
C GLU A 60 1.80 -0.96 -7.54
N MET A 61 0.49 -1.07 -7.23
CA MET A 61 -0.58 -1.21 -8.22
C MET A 61 -1.06 0.12 -8.82
N ARG A 62 -0.44 1.25 -8.46
CA ARG A 62 -0.82 2.62 -8.88
C ARG A 62 -2.29 2.97 -8.60
N LYS A 63 -2.84 2.45 -7.50
CA LYS A 63 -4.24 2.65 -7.05
C LYS A 63 -4.35 3.89 -6.14
N GLY A 64 -4.02 5.08 -6.66
CA GLY A 64 -4.02 6.32 -5.89
C GLY A 64 -5.36 6.68 -5.24
N ARG A 65 -6.48 6.40 -5.92
CA ARG A 65 -7.83 6.61 -5.35
C ARG A 65 -8.08 5.73 -4.13
N THR A 66 -7.74 4.45 -4.23
CA THR A 66 -7.88 3.48 -3.13
C THR A 66 -6.99 3.84 -1.95
N ALA A 67 -5.74 4.27 -2.20
CA ALA A 67 -4.86 4.78 -1.16
C ALA A 67 -5.47 5.96 -0.41
N LYS A 68 -6.00 6.96 -1.15
CA LYS A 68 -6.64 8.14 -0.56
C LYS A 68 -7.84 7.77 0.30
N GLU A 69 -8.71 6.89 -0.18
CA GLU A 69 -9.90 6.45 0.56
C GLU A 69 -9.49 5.71 1.85
N GLY A 70 -8.51 4.81 1.80
CA GLY A 70 -7.98 4.13 2.98
C GLY A 70 -7.30 5.08 4.00
N LEU A 71 -6.50 6.03 3.53
CA LEU A 71 -5.86 7.04 4.37
C LEU A 71 -6.88 7.92 5.09
N MET A 72 -7.96 8.32 4.41
CA MET A 72 -9.04 9.08 5.03
C MET A 72 -9.75 8.29 6.13
N GLN A 73 -9.99 6.99 5.91
CA GLN A 73 -10.57 6.12 6.93
C GLN A 73 -9.64 5.95 8.13
N TYR A 74 -8.34 5.71 7.89
CA TYR A 74 -7.33 5.59 8.94
C TYR A 74 -7.22 6.87 9.77
N LYS A 75 -7.14 8.03 9.10
CA LYS A 75 -7.11 9.36 9.73
C LYS A 75 -8.28 9.53 10.70
N ASN A 76 -9.49 9.16 10.26
CA ASN A 76 -10.70 9.35 11.07
C ASN A 76 -10.69 8.52 12.36
N ILE A 77 -10.00 7.38 12.38
CA ILE A 77 -9.88 6.50 13.55
C ILE A 77 -8.75 6.97 14.45
N ALA A 78 -7.60 7.25 13.86
CA ALA A 78 -6.39 7.62 14.57
C ALA A 78 -6.44 9.03 15.18
N GLN A 79 -7.23 9.96 14.62
CA GLN A 79 -7.21 11.38 15.01
C GLN A 79 -7.44 11.63 16.52
N ASN A 80 -8.27 10.80 17.17
CA ASN A 80 -8.58 10.95 18.60
C ASN A 80 -7.64 10.15 19.51
N THR A 81 -6.77 9.31 18.93
CA THR A 81 -5.91 8.38 19.68
C THR A 81 -4.44 8.74 19.54
N SER A 82 -3.95 8.89 18.31
CA SER A 82 -2.56 9.25 18.03
C SER A 82 -2.43 9.86 16.64
N VAL A 83 -2.16 11.16 16.59
CA VAL A 83 -1.85 11.89 15.36
C VAL A 83 -0.51 11.42 14.79
N GLN A 84 0.44 11.04 15.64
CA GLN A 84 1.77 10.56 15.23
C GLN A 84 1.69 9.29 14.36
N SER A 85 0.75 8.39 14.64
CA SER A 85 0.55 7.21 13.80
C SER A 85 0.04 7.58 12.39
N ILE A 86 -0.75 8.66 12.27
CA ILE A 86 -1.17 9.19 10.95
C ILE A 86 0.04 9.73 10.20
N GLU A 87 0.89 10.51 10.88
CA GLU A 87 2.11 11.07 10.28
C GLU A 87 3.05 9.97 9.79
N ASN A 88 3.26 8.90 10.57
CA ASN A 88 4.08 7.77 10.18
C ASN A 88 3.59 7.13 8.86
N VAL A 89 2.28 6.85 8.78
CA VAL A 89 1.66 6.24 7.60
C VAL A 89 1.76 7.16 6.38
N ILE A 90 1.51 8.46 6.54
CA ILE A 90 1.59 9.45 5.45
C ILE A 90 3.03 9.59 4.95
N ASN A 91 4.00 9.72 5.86
CA ASN A 91 5.42 9.80 5.51
C ASN A 91 5.87 8.55 4.76
N ARG A 92 5.44 7.36 5.20
CA ARG A 92 5.71 6.11 4.50
C ARG A 92 5.10 6.08 3.10
N PHE A 93 3.87 6.57 2.92
CA PHE A 93 3.23 6.65 1.62
C PHE A 93 4.00 7.55 0.65
N LEU A 94 4.43 8.74 1.11
CA LEU A 94 5.23 9.66 0.31
C LEU A 94 6.57 9.04 -0.10
N GLN A 95 7.30 8.45 0.86
CA GLN A 95 8.56 7.75 0.59
C GLN A 95 8.43 6.66 -0.48
N LEU A 96 7.36 5.85 -0.40
CA LEU A 96 7.09 4.80 -1.38
C LEU A 96 6.74 5.37 -2.76
N ALA A 97 5.95 6.44 -2.80
CA ALA A 97 5.59 7.11 -4.04
C ALA A 97 6.83 7.73 -4.72
N ASP A 98 7.66 8.45 -3.98
CA ASP A 98 8.91 9.04 -4.47
C ASP A 98 9.89 7.98 -4.96
N ALA A 99 10.07 6.90 -4.19
CA ALA A 99 10.88 5.77 -4.63
C ALA A 99 10.36 5.20 -5.95
N LYS A 100 9.03 5.07 -6.10
CA LYS A 100 8.44 4.52 -7.33
C LYS A 100 8.60 5.44 -8.54
N VAL A 101 8.53 6.74 -8.34
CA VAL A 101 8.81 7.74 -9.38
C VAL A 101 10.27 7.66 -9.79
N LYS A 102 11.20 7.60 -8.83
CA LYS A 102 12.63 7.49 -9.10
C LYS A 102 12.97 6.21 -9.86
N GLU A 103 12.46 5.06 -9.44
CA GLU A 103 12.62 3.80 -10.18
C GLU A 103 12.11 3.89 -11.63
N ALA A 104 10.98 4.58 -11.84
CA ALA A 104 10.42 4.77 -13.17
C ALA A 104 11.27 5.71 -14.04
N GLN A 105 11.83 6.76 -13.44
CA GLN A 105 12.74 7.69 -14.12
C GLN A 105 14.06 7.00 -14.51
N GLU A 106 14.65 6.22 -13.61
CA GLU A 106 15.88 5.45 -13.87
C GLU A 106 15.66 4.44 -15.00
N LYS A 107 14.54 3.70 -14.98
CA LYS A 107 14.19 2.78 -16.07
C LYS A 107 14.01 3.50 -17.41
N ALA A 108 13.35 4.65 -17.43
CA ALA A 108 13.18 5.44 -18.64
C ALA A 108 14.53 5.94 -19.19
N ALA A 109 15.42 6.44 -18.32
CA ALA A 109 16.74 6.94 -18.71
C ALA A 109 17.64 5.82 -19.30
N VAL A 110 17.63 4.63 -18.69
CA VAL A 110 18.38 3.46 -19.19
C VAL A 110 17.84 3.01 -20.55
N GLN A 111 16.51 3.02 -20.72
CA GLN A 111 15.86 2.62 -21.97
C GLN A 111 16.15 3.60 -23.11
N SER A 112 16.27 4.91 -22.82
CA SER A 112 16.68 5.91 -23.81
C SER A 112 18.15 5.80 -24.23
N ALA A 113 19.06 5.41 -23.33
CA ALA A 113 20.48 5.26 -23.62
C ALA A 113 20.76 4.04 -24.54
N TRP A 114 20.02 2.94 -24.36
CA TRP A 114 20.13 1.76 -25.23
C TRP A 114 19.57 1.99 -26.65
N GLY A 115 18.62 2.91 -26.81
CA GLY A 115 18.05 3.26 -28.11
C GLY A 115 19.01 4.08 -28.99
N SER A 116 19.89 4.88 -28.42
CA SER A 116 20.85 5.71 -29.17
C SER A 116 22.06 4.93 -29.72
N GLU A 117 22.43 3.81 -29.10
CA GLU A 117 23.63 3.05 -29.47
C GLU A 117 23.43 2.11 -30.67
N GLN A 118 22.19 1.72 -31.00
CA GLN A 118 21.89 0.90 -32.18
C GLN A 118 21.68 1.71 -33.47
N GLY A 119 21.64 3.05 -33.40
CA GLY A 119 21.40 3.93 -34.55
C GLY A 119 22.66 4.42 -35.28
N SER A 120 23.87 4.06 -34.83
CA SER A 120 25.15 4.61 -35.34
C SER A 120 25.97 3.63 -36.20
N HIS A 121 25.38 2.52 -36.64
CA HIS A 121 25.95 1.64 -37.67
C HIS A 121 25.00 1.58 -38.86
N GLY A 122 25.06 2.61 -39.71
CA GLY A 122 24.39 2.70 -41.01
C GLY A 122 25.19 3.59 -41.93
#